data_AF-X1F829-F1
#
_entry.id   AF-X1F829-F1
#
_cell.length_a   1.000
_cell.length_b   1.000
_cell.length_c   1.000
_cell.angle_alpha   90.00
_cell.angle_beta   90.00
_cell.angle_gamma   90.00
#
_symmetry.space_group_name_H-M   'P 1'
#
loop_
_entity.id
_entity.type
_entity.pdbx_description
1 polymer ?
#
loop_
_entity_poly.entity_id
_entity_poly.type
_entity_poly.pdbx_seq_one_letter_code
_entity_poly.pdbx_strand_id
1 'polypeptide(L)' 'MEEIKKLIIILKTQDISLERAAREIKVSFQTIWNWIDAKHDPSELALIQLRKFIKKHEKHEPLTDKKSGI' A
#
# COMPACT_ATOMS: atom_id res chain seq x y z
N MET A 1 -7.25 6.10 -6.99
CA MET A 1 -7.85 5.99 -5.63
C MET A 1 -7.81 4.58 -5.03
N GLU A 2 -8.17 3.50 -5.74
CA GLU A 2 -8.21 2.14 -5.15
C GLU A 2 -6.85 1.66 -4.63
N GLU A 3 -5.76 1.92 -5.34
CA GLU A 3 -4.40 1.52 -4.93
C GLU A 3 -3.95 2.20 -3.63
N ILE A 4 -4.33 3.46 -3.40
CA ILE A 4 -4.04 4.16 -2.13
C ILE A 4 -4.81 3.53 -0.97
N LYS A 5 -6.06 3.09 -1.20
CA LYS A 5 -6.83 2.35 -0.18
C LYS A 5 -6.13 1.03 0.17
N LYS A 6 -5.64 0.28 -0.82
CA LYS A 6 -4.88 -0.95 -0.60
C LYS A 6 -3.59 -0.71 0.18
N LEU A 7 -2.87 0.38 -0.13
CA LEU A 7 -1.70 0.79 0.65
C LEU A 7 -2.05 0.96 2.12
N ILE A 8 -3.09 1.74 2.44
CA ILE A 8 -3.52 1.98 3.82
C ILE A 8 -3.87 0.68 4.53
N ILE A 9 -4.55 -0.25 3.84
CA ILE A 9 -4.87 -1.58 4.38
C ILE A 9 -3.59 -2.34 4.72
N ILE A 10 -2.64 -2.44 3.79
CA ILE A 10 -1.36 -3.15 3.99
C ILE A 10 -0.56 -2.56 5.15
N LEU A 11 -0.46 -1.23 5.22
CA LEU A 11 0.22 -0.54 6.32
C LEU A 11 -0.36 -0.93 7.68
N LYS A 12 -1.70 -1.00 7.77
CA LYS A 12 -2.40 -1.35 9.01
C LYS A 12 -2.37 -2.84 9.32
N THR A 13 -2.54 -3.72 8.33
CA THR A 13 -2.66 -5.17 8.55
C THR A 13 -1.33 -5.87 8.73
N GLN A 14 -0.26 -5.34 8.12
CA GLN A 14 1.08 -5.91 8.19
C GLN A 14 2.02 -5.15 9.13
N ASP A 15 1.49 -4.19 9.88
CA ASP A 15 2.23 -3.32 10.80
C ASP A 15 3.47 -2.68 10.12
N ILE A 16 3.27 -2.22 8.88
CA ILE A 16 4.33 -1.58 8.10
C ILE A 16 4.25 -0.09 8.34
N SER A 17 5.33 0.49 8.85
CA SER A 17 5.43 1.93 9.02
C SER A 17 5.40 2.65 7.66
N LEU A 18 4.81 3.84 7.63
CA LEU A 18 4.78 4.71 6.45
C LEU A 18 6.19 4.95 5.87
N GLU A 19 7.19 5.12 6.74
CA GLU A 19 8.58 5.29 6.33
C GLU A 19 9.15 4.05 5.62
N ARG A 20 8.81 2.86 6.10
CA ARG A 20 9.24 1.60 5.48
C ARG A 20 8.59 1.43 4.12
N ALA A 21 7.29 1.68 4.00
CA ALA A 21 6.60 1.61 2.72
C ALA A 21 7.14 2.66 1.73
N ALA A 22 7.41 3.88 2.18
CA ALA A 22 8.03 4.92 1.36
C ALA A 22 9.38 4.47 0.80
N ARG A 23 10.23 3.86 1.63
CA ARG A 23 11.52 3.28 1.20
C ARG A 23 11.35 2.16 0.19
N GLU A 24 10.40 1.25 0.39
CA GLU A 24 10.15 0.14 -0.54
C GLU A 24 9.58 0.61 -1.88
N ILE A 25 8.71 1.62 -1.87
CA ILE A 25 8.13 2.26 -3.06
C ILE A 25 9.13 3.23 -3.72
N LYS A 26 10.26 3.52 -3.06
CA LYS A 26 11.29 4.47 -3.49
C LYS A 26 10.78 5.90 -3.68
N VAL A 27 9.95 6.35 -2.75
CA VAL A 27 9.42 7.72 -2.70
C VAL A 27 9.65 8.32 -1.32
N SER A 28 9.51 9.64 -1.20
CA SER A 28 9.61 10.31 0.10
C SER A 28 8.40 10.01 0.97
N PHE A 29 8.59 10.02 2.29
CA PHE A 29 7.50 9.90 3.27
C PHE A 29 6.37 10.90 2.96
N GLN A 30 6.74 12.16 2.68
CA GLN A 30 5.76 13.21 2.37
C GLN A 30 4.95 12.92 1.12
N THR A 31 5.53 12.22 0.14
CA THR A 31 4.84 11.80 -1.08
C THR A 31 3.73 10.79 -0.75
N ILE A 32 4.04 9.76 0.05
CA ILE A 32 3.04 8.78 0.51
C ILE A 32 1.97 9.45 1.35
N TRP A 33 2.36 10.34 2.26
CA TRP A 33 1.45 11.12 3.09
C TRP A 33 0.47 11.93 2.23
N ASN A 34 0.98 12.64 1.21
CA ASN A 34 0.16 13.43 0.29
C ASN A 34 -0.83 12.57 -0.50
N TRP A 35 -0.49 11.32 -0.81
CA TRP A 35 -1.43 10.39 -1.46
C TRP A 35 -2.54 9.95 -0.52
N ILE A 36 -2.21 9.64 0.74
CA ILE A 36 -3.18 9.23 1.77
C ILE A 36 -4.12 10.38 2.10
N ASP A 37 -3.59 11.59 2.18
CA ASP A 37 -4.33 12.83 2.42
C ASP A 37 -5.09 13.34 1.17
N ALA A 38 -5.02 12.59 0.05
CA ALA A 38 -5.63 12.93 -1.23
C ALA A 38 -5.28 14.33 -1.79
N LYS A 39 -4.18 14.93 -1.32
CA LYS A 39 -3.69 16.25 -1.78
C LYS A 39 -2.99 16.20 -3.13
N HIS A 40 -2.44 15.05 -3.49
CA HIS A 40 -1.69 14.86 -4.73
C HIS A 40 -1.91 13.43 -5.23
N ASP A 41 -2.23 13.28 -6.51
CA ASP A 41 -2.23 11.97 -7.16
C ASP A 41 -0.80 11.45 -7.42
N PRO A 42 -0.55 10.15 -7.25
CA PRO A 42 0.72 9.54 -7.61
C PRO A 42 0.99 9.67 -9.12
N SER A 43 2.19 10.09 -9.48
CA SER A 43 2.66 10.07 -10.88
C SER A 43 2.68 8.63 -11.43
N GLU A 44 2.67 8.46 -12.76
CA GLU A 44 2.65 7.13 -13.38
C GLU A 44 3.77 6.20 -12.90
N LEU A 45 5.01 6.71 -12.76
CA LEU A 45 6.13 5.94 -12.22
C LEU A 45 5.88 5.50 -10.77
N ALA A 46 5.31 6.39 -9.95
CA ALA A 46 4.99 6.09 -8.56
C ALA A 46 3.84 5.07 -8.44
N LEU A 47 2.84 5.14 -9.33
CA LEU A 47 1.79 4.13 -9.45
C LEU A 47 2.36 2.75 -9.78
N ILE A 48 3.36 2.65 -10.65
CA ILE A 48 4.01 1.38 -10.98
C ILE A 48 4.74 0.81 -9.74
N GLN A 49 5.46 1.64 -8.99
CA GLN A 49 6.14 1.19 -7.76
C GLN A 49 5.14 0.80 -6.67
N LEU A 50 4.07 1.57 -6.52
CA LEU A 50 2.98 1.28 -5.61
C LEU A 50 2.31 -0.07 -5.93
N ARG A 51 1.99 -0.32 -7.21
CA ARG A 51 1.46 -1.61 -7.68
C ARG A 51 2.40 -2.77 -7.36
N LYS A 52 3.71 -2.59 -7.53
CA LYS A 52 4.71 -3.60 -7.18
C LYS A 52 4.74 -3.86 -5.67
N PHE A 53 4.70 -2.81 -4.86
CA PHE A 53 4.61 -2.91 -3.41
C PHE A 53 3.33 -3.66 -3.00
N ILE A 54 2.17 -3.23 -3.49
CA ILE A 54 0.89 -3.89 -3.22
C ILE A 54 0.96 -5.35 -3.62
N LYS A 55 1.37 -5.69 -4.84
CA LYS A 55 1.47 -7.09 -5.30
C LYS A 55 2.45 -7.93 -4.47
N LYS A 56 3.53 -7.36 -3.96
CA LYS A 56 4.48 -8.04 -3.06
C LYS A 56 3.82 -8.40 -1.73
N HIS A 57 3.03 -7.48 -1.19
CA HIS A 57 2.36 -7.62 0.10
C HIS A 57 0.99 -8.32 0.02
N GLU A 58 0.29 -8.28 -1.13
CA GLU A 58 -0.95 -9.02 -1.41
C GLU A 58 -0.69 -10.53 -1.47
N LYS A 59 0.49 -10.95 -1.95
CA LYS A 59 0.92 -12.36 -1.94
C LYS A 59 1.23 -12.90 -0.55
N HIS A 60 1.44 -12.02 0.42
CA HIS A 60 1.50 -12.35 1.84
C HIS A 60 0.11 -12.09 2.44
N GLU A 61 -0.90 -12.85 2.01
CA GLU A 61 -2.22 -12.81 2.64
C GLU A 61 -2.07 -13.11 4.15
N PRO A 62 -2.51 -12.24 5.08
CA PRO A 62 -3.16 -12.76 6.26
C PRO A 62 -4.52 -13.27 5.77
N LEU A 63 -4.68 -14.59 5.80
CA LEU A 63 -5.94 -15.31 5.60
C LEU A 63 -7.09 -14.57 6.31
N THR A 64 -7.84 -13.77 5.57
CA THR A 64 -9.24 -13.50 5.89
C THR A 64 -10.13 -14.00 4.76
N ASP A 65 -9.81 -15.19 4.24
CA ASP A 65 -10.87 -16.09 3.80
C ASP A 65 -11.44 -16.76 5.05
N LYS A 66 -12.29 -16.02 5.78
CA LYS A 66 -13.36 -16.65 6.55
C LYS A 66 -14.47 -16.98 5.55
N LYS A 67 -14.24 -17.95 4.67
CA LYS A 67 -15.35 -18.72 4.11
C LYS A 67 -15.28 -20.11 4.72
N SER A 68 -15.96 -20.20 5.86
CA SER A 68 -16.34 -21.43 6.54
C SER A 68 -16.62 -22.54 5.52
N GLY A 69 -15.78 -23.56 5.52
CA GLY A 69 -16.26 -24.89 5.21
C GLY A 69 -17.11 -25.35 6.38
N ILE A 70 -18.42 -25.44 6.17
CA ILE A 70 -19.33 -26.40 6.81
C ILE A 70 -20.43 -26.70 5.80
#